data_AF-A0A9D4GPB7-F1
#
_entry.id   AF-A0A9D4GPB7-F1
#
_cell.length_a   1.000
_cell.length_b   1.000
_cell.length_c   1.000
_cell.angle_alpha   90.00
_cell.angle_beta   90.00
_cell.angle_gamma   90.00
#
_symmetry.space_group_name_H-M   'P 1'
#
loop_
_entity.id
_entity.type
_entity.pdbx_description
1 polymer ?
#
loop_
_entity_poly.entity_id
_entity_poly.type
_entity_poly.pdbx_seq_one_letter_code
_entity_poly.pdbx_strand_id
1 'polypeptide(L)'
;MTTRQLQMGLERYEFNKLQNYKSIVPITDQKLFDLLKSTLMSSLRNIQFTMDFVTDMGLDIKWHGRVEGEAAHYCNVCEVEVFNIPFVEEQESKFVVHCQGCSVKMQPKLEGFVDLNQHRLEDLIAIYNSFTIQLPARQINTY
;
A
#
# COMPACT_ATOMS: atom_id res chain seq x y z
N MET A 1 -3.96 -9.26 12.65
CA MET A 1 -3.01 -10.22 12.04
C MET A 1 -1.78 -9.44 11.64
N THR A 2 -0.61 -9.79 12.16
CA THR A 2 0.64 -9.13 11.76
C THR A 2 1.19 -9.77 10.49
N THR A 3 1.92 -9.02 9.67
CA THR A 3 2.60 -9.53 8.45
C THR A 3 3.40 -10.80 8.73
N ARG A 4 4.06 -10.86 9.89
CA ARG A 4 4.79 -12.04 10.37
C ARG A 4 3.91 -13.27 10.59
N GLN A 5 2.70 -13.09 11.13
CA GLN A 5 1.75 -14.20 11.33
C GLN A 5 1.25 -14.75 10.00
N LEU A 6 1.03 -13.88 8.99
CA LEU A 6 0.62 -14.29 7.66
C LEU A 6 1.74 -15.06 6.95
N GLN A 7 2.97 -14.53 6.98
CA GLN A 7 4.14 -15.17 6.38
C GLN A 7 4.41 -16.56 6.95
N MET A 8 4.46 -16.70 8.28
CA MET A 8 4.65 -18.01 8.93
C MET A 8 3.52 -18.99 8.60
N GLY A 9 2.28 -18.50 8.47
CA GLY A 9 1.13 -19.29 8.07
C GLY A 9 1.25 -19.83 6.63
N LEU A 10 1.68 -18.97 5.70
CA LEU A 10 1.91 -19.31 4.29
C LEU A 10 3.07 -20.30 4.10
N GLU A 11 4.22 -20.02 4.72
CA GLU A 11 5.38 -20.91 4.66
C GLU A 11 5.04 -22.30 5.16
N ARG A 12 4.29 -22.39 6.27
CA ARG A 12 3.84 -23.69 6.81
C ARG A 12 2.82 -24.37 5.90
N TYR A 13 1.92 -23.61 5.28
CA TYR A 13 0.94 -24.16 4.35
C TYR A 13 1.59 -24.79 3.13
N GLU A 14 2.54 -24.09 2.49
CA GLU A 14 3.30 -24.58 1.35
C GLU A 14 4.20 -25.78 1.74
N PHE A 15 4.85 -25.72 2.90
CA PHE A 15 5.61 -26.84 3.42
C PHE A 15 4.75 -28.09 3.61
N ASN A 16 3.56 -27.95 4.22
CA ASN A 16 2.63 -29.05 4.41
C ASN A 16 2.16 -29.64 3.07
N LYS A 17 1.92 -28.81 2.05
CA LYS A 17 1.57 -29.24 0.69
C LYS A 17 2.69 -30.06 0.05
N LEU A 18 3.94 -29.59 0.14
CA LEU A 18 5.13 -30.32 -0.36
C LEU A 18 5.32 -31.68 0.33
N GLN A 19 4.98 -31.76 1.61
CA GLN A 19 5.13 -32.97 2.42
C GLN A 19 3.88 -33.87 2.42
N ASN A 20 2.86 -33.57 1.61
CA ASN A 20 1.57 -34.28 1.58
C ASN A 20 0.86 -34.33 2.96
N TYR A 21 1.07 -33.34 3.81
CA TYR A 21 0.35 -33.17 5.07
C TYR A 21 -0.87 -32.26 4.91
N LYS A 22 -1.97 -32.63 5.57
CA LYS A 22 -3.16 -31.78 5.67
C LYS A 22 -2.86 -30.63 6.64
N SER A 23 -2.83 -29.39 6.15
CA SER A 23 -2.77 -28.21 7.02
C SER A 23 -3.99 -28.14 7.93
N ILE A 24 -3.76 -28.06 9.25
CA ILE A 24 -4.80 -27.87 10.27
C ILE A 24 -5.49 -26.51 10.10
N VAL A 25 -4.73 -25.50 9.65
CA VAL A 25 -5.24 -24.17 9.33
C VAL A 25 -5.44 -24.07 7.81
N PRO A 26 -6.69 -24.04 7.30
CA PRO A 26 -6.96 -23.83 5.89
C PRO A 26 -6.80 -22.34 5.56
N ILE A 27 -5.59 -21.93 5.18
CA ILE A 27 -5.38 -20.73 4.37
C ILE A 27 -5.67 -21.16 2.94
N THR A 28 -6.86 -20.84 2.45
CA THR A 28 -7.17 -21.04 1.03
C THR A 28 -6.56 -19.88 0.24
N ASP A 29 -6.06 -20.16 -0.96
CA ASP A 29 -5.56 -19.13 -1.89
C ASP A 29 -6.59 -18.01 -2.08
N GLN A 30 -7.87 -18.34 -2.04
CA GLN A 30 -8.98 -17.38 -2.07
C GLN A 30 -8.98 -16.42 -0.88
N LYS A 31 -8.81 -16.90 0.36
CA LYS A 31 -8.81 -16.02 1.54
C LYS A 31 -7.63 -15.05 1.55
N LEU A 32 -6.46 -15.53 1.12
CA LEU A 32 -5.28 -14.67 0.98
C LEU A 32 -5.49 -13.64 -0.12
N PHE A 33 -6.00 -14.07 -1.28
CA PHE A 33 -6.36 -13.18 -2.37
C PHE A 33 -7.34 -12.08 -1.93
N ASP A 34 -8.41 -12.45 -1.21
CA ASP A 34 -9.41 -11.51 -0.71
C ASP A 34 -8.81 -10.51 0.27
N LEU A 35 -7.93 -10.96 1.18
CA LEU A 35 -7.21 -10.08 2.12
C LEU A 35 -6.32 -9.08 1.38
N LEU A 36 -5.48 -9.55 0.45
CA LEU A 36 -4.59 -8.68 -0.33
C LEU A 36 -5.39 -7.70 -1.18
N LYS A 37 -6.45 -8.16 -1.84
CA LYS A 37 -7.30 -7.30 -2.67
C LYS A 37 -8.02 -6.24 -1.82
N SER A 38 -8.51 -6.61 -0.64
CA SER A 38 -9.10 -5.66 0.31
C SER A 38 -8.09 -4.62 0.81
N THR A 39 -6.85 -5.02 1.07
CA THR A 39 -5.77 -4.10 1.43
C THR A 39 -5.48 -3.11 0.31
N LEU A 40 -5.30 -3.57 -0.93
CA LEU A 40 -5.09 -2.70 -2.10
C LEU A 40 -6.23 -1.70 -2.28
N MET A 41 -7.48 -2.16 -2.15
CA MET A 41 -8.64 -1.27 -2.26
C MET A 41 -8.67 -0.22 -1.15
N SER A 42 -8.28 -0.60 0.07
CA SER A 42 -8.21 0.33 1.18
C SER A 42 -7.12 1.38 0.99
N SER A 43 -5.96 1.00 0.44
CA SER A 43 -4.90 1.94 0.06
C SER A 43 -5.38 2.91 -1.03
N LEU A 44 -6.04 2.43 -2.09
CA LEU A 44 -6.60 3.28 -3.14
C LEU A 44 -7.61 4.30 -2.62
N ARG A 45 -8.51 3.88 -1.72
CA ARG A 45 -9.46 4.80 -1.07
C ARG A 45 -8.75 5.85 -0.22
N ASN A 46 -7.73 5.44 0.53
CA ASN A 46 -6.96 6.37 1.35
C ASN A 46 -6.26 7.43 0.49
N ILE A 47 -5.67 7.02 -0.64
CA ILE A 47 -5.06 7.95 -1.61
C ILE A 47 -6.10 8.95 -2.11
N GLN A 48 -7.26 8.48 -2.56
CA GLN A 48 -8.32 9.37 -3.04
C GLN A 48 -8.76 10.36 -1.95
N PHE A 49 -8.99 9.90 -0.72
CA PHE A 49 -9.37 10.78 0.37
C PHE A 49 -8.30 11.82 0.70
N THR A 50 -7.01 11.46 0.65
CA THR A 50 -5.93 12.43 0.82
C THR A 50 -5.89 13.42 -0.34
N MET A 51 -6.14 12.98 -1.58
CA MET A 51 -6.21 13.88 -2.74
C MET A 51 -7.35 14.89 -2.61
N ASP A 52 -8.54 14.40 -2.26
CA ASP A 52 -9.73 15.23 -2.05
C ASP A 52 -9.49 16.23 -0.91
N PHE A 53 -8.90 15.78 0.19
CA PHE A 53 -8.56 16.64 1.33
C PHE A 53 -7.66 17.81 0.94
N VAL A 54 -6.58 17.57 0.18
CA VAL A 54 -5.66 18.63 -0.28
C VAL A 54 -6.38 19.59 -1.24
N THR A 55 -7.19 19.03 -2.15
CA THR A 55 -7.99 19.82 -3.10
C THR A 55 -9.02 20.72 -2.39
N ASP A 56 -9.70 20.20 -1.37
CA ASP A 56 -10.66 20.94 -0.55
C ASP A 56 -10.01 22.07 0.27
N MET A 57 -8.71 21.94 0.57
CA MET A 57 -7.90 23.02 1.17
C MET A 57 -7.46 24.08 0.15
N GLY A 58 -7.73 23.88 -1.15
CA GLY A 58 -7.32 24.77 -2.23
C GLY A 58 -5.83 24.68 -2.56
N LEU A 59 -5.20 23.54 -2.26
CA LEU A 59 -3.79 23.28 -2.50
C LEU A 59 -3.62 22.32 -3.69
N ASP A 60 -2.46 22.42 -4.35
CA ASP A 60 -2.12 21.57 -5.49
C ASP A 60 -1.18 20.43 -5.07
N ILE A 61 -1.47 19.23 -5.57
CA ILE A 61 -0.58 18.08 -5.45
C ILE A 61 0.36 18.04 -6.66
N LYS A 62 1.66 18.13 -6.42
CA LYS A 62 2.65 18.15 -7.50
C LYS A 62 3.04 16.74 -7.90
N TRP A 63 3.08 16.47 -9.19
CA TRP A 63 3.67 15.23 -9.69
C TRP A 63 5.17 15.18 -9.37
N HIS A 64 5.60 14.11 -8.70
CA HIS A 64 7.01 13.87 -8.39
C HIS A 64 7.52 12.58 -9.04
N GLY A 65 6.68 11.55 -9.06
CA GLY A 65 7.11 10.21 -9.43
C GLY A 65 7.89 9.53 -8.31
N ARG A 66 8.53 8.42 -8.64
CA ARG A 66 9.39 7.64 -7.73
C ARG A 66 10.58 7.11 -8.50
N VAL A 67 11.75 7.10 -7.89
CA VAL A 67 12.98 6.56 -8.47
C VAL A 67 13.03 5.05 -8.25
N GLU A 68 13.58 4.31 -9.22
CA GLU A 68 13.77 2.87 -9.08
C GLU A 68 14.71 2.57 -7.90
N GLY A 69 14.30 1.65 -7.02
CA GLY A 69 15.05 1.31 -5.81
C GLY A 69 14.91 2.30 -4.65
N GLU A 70 14.10 3.36 -4.80
CA GLU A 70 13.80 4.29 -3.71
C GLU A 70 13.11 3.56 -2.54
N ALA A 71 13.54 3.85 -1.31
CA ALA A 71 12.97 3.23 -0.11
C ALA A 71 11.50 3.66 0.12
N ALA A 72 10.79 2.96 1.01
CA ALA A 72 9.50 3.43 1.50
C ALA A 72 9.69 4.63 2.42
N HIS A 73 8.77 5.58 2.37
CA HIS A 73 8.81 6.76 3.23
C HIS A 73 8.02 6.54 4.52
N TYR A 74 8.50 7.17 5.59
CA TYR A 74 7.88 7.14 6.91
C TYR A 74 7.76 8.55 7.44
N CYS A 75 6.68 8.81 8.17
CA CYS A 75 6.45 10.09 8.82
C CYS A 75 7.52 10.35 9.88
N ASN A 76 8.19 11.50 9.81
CA ASN A 76 9.24 11.90 10.75
C ASN A 76 8.76 12.06 12.21
N VAL A 77 7.45 12.11 12.45
CA VAL A 77 6.87 12.33 13.79
C VAL A 77 6.34 11.04 14.41
N CYS A 78 5.58 10.24 13.66
CA CYS A 78 4.90 9.06 14.20
C CYS A 78 5.35 7.74 13.57
N GLU A 79 6.33 7.78 12.68
CA GLU A 79 6.94 6.61 12.02
C GLU A 79 5.97 5.74 11.22
N VAL A 80 4.74 6.22 10.98
CA VAL A 80 3.80 5.53 10.09
C VAL A 80 4.31 5.61 8.66
N GLU A 81 4.15 4.52 7.91
CA GLU A 81 4.43 4.50 6.48
C GLU A 81 3.55 5.54 5.76
N VAL A 82 4.16 6.30 4.84
CA VAL A 82 3.49 7.30 4.03
C VAL A 82 3.57 6.86 2.58
N PHE A 83 2.44 6.35 2.07
CA PHE A 83 2.34 5.84 0.72
C PHE A 83 1.70 6.87 -0.24
N ASN A 84 2.32 7.02 -1.40
CA ASN A 84 1.88 7.79 -2.57
C ASN A 84 1.83 9.31 -2.45
N ILE A 85 1.34 9.87 -1.34
CA ILE A 85 1.20 11.31 -1.12
C ILE A 85 1.91 11.75 0.16
N PRO A 86 3.25 11.85 0.15
CA PRO A 86 3.98 12.49 1.25
C PRO A 86 3.77 14.00 1.29
N PHE A 87 3.60 14.51 2.51
CA PHE A 87 3.61 15.93 2.83
C PHE A 87 5.06 16.30 3.18
N VAL A 88 5.71 17.12 2.36
CA VAL A 88 7.14 17.41 2.49
C VAL A 88 7.35 18.82 3.00
N GLU A 89 8.15 18.96 4.05
CA GLU A 89 8.59 20.24 4.60
C GLU A 89 10.11 20.38 4.43
N GLU A 90 10.60 21.58 4.16
CA GLU A 90 12.04 21.87 4.19
C GLU A 90 12.47 22.27 5.62
N GLN A 91 13.32 21.47 6.24
CA GLN A 91 13.89 21.74 7.56
C GLN A 91 15.41 21.69 7.47
N GLU A 92 16.10 22.76 7.86
CA GLU A 92 17.57 22.85 7.87
C GLU A 92 18.23 22.36 6.55
N SER A 93 17.67 22.79 5.41
CA SER A 93 18.10 22.39 4.05
C SER A 93 17.96 20.89 3.74
N LYS A 94 17.07 20.18 4.45
CA LYS A 94 16.67 18.81 4.15
C LYS A 94 15.16 18.74 3.95
N PHE A 95 14.75 17.89 3.01
CA PHE A 95 13.34 17.58 2.80
C PHE A 95 12.90 16.46 3.74
N VAL A 96 11.90 16.74 4.57
CA VAL A 96 11.39 15.83 5.60
C VAL A 96 9.97 15.42 5.26
N VAL A 97 9.67 14.11 5.37
CA VAL A 97 8.35 13.56 5.06
C VAL A 97 7.47 13.47 6.30
N HIS A 98 6.21 13.89 6.14
CA HIS A 98 5.16 13.80 7.15
C HIS A 98 3.92 13.10 6.59
N CYS A 99 3.16 12.44 7.47
CA CYS A 99 1.82 11.96 7.13
C CYS A 99 0.78 13.07 7.29
N GLN A 100 -0.34 12.99 6.54
CA GLN A 100 -1.43 13.97 6.59
C GLN A 100 -1.81 14.39 8.02
N GLY A 101 -1.99 13.41 8.91
CA GLY A 101 -2.43 13.67 10.28
C GLY A 101 -1.41 14.44 11.13
N CYS A 102 -0.11 14.26 10.91
CA CYS A 102 0.93 15.03 11.59
C CYS A 102 1.07 16.42 10.96
N SER A 103 1.06 16.51 9.63
CA SER A 103 1.14 17.79 8.92
C SER A 103 0.03 18.75 9.35
N VAL A 104 -1.22 18.27 9.42
CA VAL A 104 -2.38 19.08 9.87
C VAL A 104 -2.27 19.51 11.33
N LYS A 105 -1.72 18.66 12.21
CA LYS A 105 -1.51 19.00 13.62
C LYS A 105 -0.42 20.06 13.81
N MET A 106 0.61 20.03 12.98
CA MET A 106 1.71 20.99 13.00
C MET A 106 1.28 22.32 12.38
N GLN A 107 0.64 22.26 11.21
CA GLN A 107 0.16 23.41 10.47
C GLN A 107 -1.22 23.12 9.89
N PRO A 108 -2.32 23.60 10.51
CA PRO A 108 -3.69 23.31 10.07
C PRO A 108 -4.01 23.74 8.63
N LYS A 109 -3.27 24.71 8.08
CA LYS A 109 -3.40 25.19 6.69
C LYS A 109 -2.39 24.59 5.73
N LEU A 110 -1.50 23.71 6.21
CA LEU A 110 -0.38 23.14 5.47
C LEU A 110 0.58 24.17 4.84
N GLU A 111 0.62 25.41 5.34
CA GLU A 111 1.59 26.42 4.92
C GLU A 111 3.03 25.90 5.13
N GLY A 112 3.85 25.93 4.08
CA GLY A 112 5.23 25.42 4.10
C GLY A 112 5.36 23.95 3.72
N PHE A 113 4.26 23.21 3.58
CA PHE A 113 4.28 21.85 3.04
C PHE A 113 4.15 21.84 1.51
N VAL A 114 4.77 20.85 0.90
CA VAL A 114 4.63 20.50 -0.51
C VAL A 114 4.14 19.07 -0.61
N ASP A 115 2.98 18.88 -1.23
CA ASP A 115 2.38 17.56 -1.39
C ASP A 115 2.82 16.96 -2.73
N LEU A 116 3.40 15.76 -2.68
CA LEU A 116 4.00 15.11 -3.84
C LEU A 116 3.23 13.85 -4.21
N ASN A 117 2.90 13.66 -5.50
CA ASN A 117 2.30 12.44 -6.01
C ASN A 117 3.37 11.52 -6.61
N GLN A 118 3.53 10.33 -6.03
CA GLN A 118 4.56 9.37 -6.44
C GLN A 118 4.10 8.42 -7.55
N HIS A 119 2.82 8.05 -7.56
CA HIS A 119 2.21 7.15 -8.54
C HIS A 119 0.85 7.68 -8.97
N ARG A 120 0.55 7.66 -10.28
CA ARG A 120 -0.76 8.10 -10.76
C ARG A 120 -1.82 7.15 -10.23
N LEU A 121 -2.94 7.71 -9.77
CA LEU A 121 -4.04 6.91 -9.25
C LEU A 121 -4.56 5.92 -10.30
N GLU A 122 -4.59 6.35 -11.57
CA GLU A 122 -4.95 5.53 -12.74
C GLU A 122 -4.11 4.26 -12.85
N ASP A 123 -2.79 4.38 -12.68
CA ASP A 123 -1.86 3.24 -12.75
C ASP A 123 -2.11 2.26 -11.59
N LEU A 124 -2.33 2.79 -10.39
CA LEU A 124 -2.63 1.97 -9.22
C LEU A 124 -3.98 1.24 -9.35
N ILE A 125 -4.99 1.89 -9.94
CA ILE A 125 -6.28 1.26 -10.25
C ILE A 125 -6.10 0.15 -11.28
N ALA A 126 -5.27 0.35 -12.31
CA ALA A 126 -4.98 -0.68 -13.30
C ALA A 126 -4.30 -1.92 -12.67
N ILE A 127 -3.37 -1.71 -11.74
CA ILE A 127 -2.74 -2.79 -10.95
C ILE A 127 -3.80 -3.53 -10.11
N TYR A 128 -4.65 -2.81 -9.40
CA TYR A 128 -5.73 -3.42 -8.61
C TYR A 128 -6.70 -4.27 -9.46
N ASN A 129 -7.07 -3.76 -10.64
CA ASN A 129 -7.99 -4.45 -11.54
C ASN A 129 -7.38 -5.72 -12.14
N SER A 130 -6.07 -5.70 -12.44
CA SER A 130 -5.34 -6.86 -12.96
C SER A 130 -5.00 -7.90 -11.89
N PHE A 131 -5.03 -7.53 -10.60
CA PHE A 131 -4.80 -8.46 -9.50
C PHE A 131 -5.93 -9.51 -9.40
N THR A 132 -5.66 -10.71 -9.91
CA THR A 132 -6.61 -11.82 -10.02
C THR A 132 -6.02 -13.14 -9.51
N ILE A 133 -6.87 -14.04 -9.02
CA ILE A 133 -6.43 -15.37 -8.59
C ILE A 133 -6.17 -16.25 -9.82
N GLN A 134 -4.99 -16.87 -9.89
CA GLN A 134 -4.70 -17.86 -10.92
C GLN A 134 -5.31 -19.20 -10.50
N LEU A 135 -6.35 -19.64 -11.19
CA LEU A 135 -6.85 -21.01 -11.03
C LEU A 135 -5.88 -21.96 -11.74
N PRO A 136 -5.45 -23.07 -11.10
CA PRO A 136 -4.63 -24.05 -11.78
C PRO A 136 -5.41 -24.60 -12.98
N ALA A 137 -4.74 -24.63 -14.15
CA ALA A 137 -5.32 -25.22 -15.35
C ALA A 137 -5.79 -26.64 -15.04
N ARG A 138 -7.06 -26.96 -15.33
CA ARG A 138 -7.55 -28.34 -15.26
C ARG A 138 -6.66 -29.19 -16.14
N GLN A 139 -5.86 -30.07 -15.55
CA GLN A 139 -5.28 -31.19 -16.27
C GLN A 139 -6.45 -32.09 -16.67
N ILE A 140 -6.91 -31.93 -17.90
CA ILE A 140 -7.84 -32.87 -18.51
C ILE A 140 -6.99 -34.11 -18.80
N ASN A 141 -6.98 -35.06 -17.86
CA ASN A 141 -6.49 -36.39 -18.13
C ASN A 141 -7.48 -37.05 -19.09
N THR A 142 -7.18 -36.97 -20.39
CA THR A 142 -7.76 -37.86 -21.40
C THR A 142 -7.22 -39.26 -21.14
N TYR A 143 -8.08 -40.16 -20.66
CA TYR A 143 -7.86 -41.60 -20.71
C TYR A 143 -8.14 -42.13 -22.12
#